data_AF-A0A7W0XM16-F1
#
_entry.id   AF-A0A7W0XM16-F1
#
_cell.length_a   1.000
_cell.length_b   1.000
_cell.length_c   1.000
_cell.angle_alpha   90.00
_cell.angle_beta   90.00
_cell.angle_gamma   90.00
#
_symmetry.space_group_name_H-M   'P 1'
#
loop_
_entity.id
_entity.type
_entity.pdbx_description
1 polymer ?
#
loop_
_entity_poly.entity_id
_entity_poly.type
_entity_poly.pdbx_seq_one_letter_code
_entity_poly.pdbx_strand_id
1 'polypeptide(L)'
;MTWRGLAALLGGILCLLLTPVQASIWSGSDSPPVVLAAGPLLDLADRIHGSFGLRFGLDEYYFYGRMFFLVYLAAIAGLVSLHALQSGGGPGERVWFRVVLAGLVVALAGDIVAYWGGSGDISESPVQGMGFTIEMLGILAMLIGSVFYGRVTLRGDAVPDWVAWLLMVAGPAAVPVVFLANYIPHGAVLPFSLAMAIVGYFLLTRDVGSHRRM
;
A
#
# COMPACT_ATOMS: atom_id res chain seq x y z
N MET A 1 -3.37 -18.05 -9.94
CA MET A 1 -2.43 -17.18 -9.19
C MET A 1 -2.29 -15.83 -9.89
N THR A 2 -2.19 -15.83 -11.22
CA THR A 2 -2.33 -14.67 -12.14
C THR A 2 -3.13 -13.45 -11.66
N TRP A 3 -4.43 -13.54 -11.37
CA TRP A 3 -5.22 -12.32 -11.06
C TRP A 3 -4.76 -11.60 -9.79
N ARG A 4 -4.28 -12.34 -8.78
CA ARG A 4 -3.79 -11.74 -7.53
C ARG A 4 -2.44 -11.07 -7.70
N GLY A 5 -1.57 -11.65 -8.54
CA GLY A 5 -0.30 -11.02 -8.94
C GLY A 5 -0.54 -9.72 -9.72
N LEU A 6 -1.52 -9.72 -10.63
CA LEU A 6 -1.96 -8.51 -11.33
C LEU A 6 -2.53 -7.47 -10.36
N ALA A 7 -3.38 -7.88 -9.43
CA ALA A 7 -3.92 -6.98 -8.42
C ALA A 7 -2.80 -6.30 -7.61
N ALA A 8 -1.83 -7.07 -7.11
CA ALA A 8 -0.69 -6.55 -6.36
C ALA A 8 0.18 -5.56 -7.18
N LEU A 9 0.43 -5.87 -8.46
CA LEU A 9 1.13 -4.98 -9.39
C LEU A 9 0.39 -3.65 -9.56
N LEU A 10 -0.91 -3.71 -9.88
CA LEU A 10 -1.74 -2.52 -10.08
C LEU A 10 -1.89 -1.71 -8.78
N GLY A 11 -2.01 -2.37 -7.63
CA GLY A 11 -2.08 -1.70 -6.33
C GLY A 11 -0.80 -0.94 -5.97
N GLY A 12 0.37 -1.51 -6.26
CA GLY A 12 1.64 -0.81 -6.06
C GLY A 12 1.82 0.38 -7.00
N ILE A 13 1.39 0.26 -8.26
CA ILE A 13 1.36 1.39 -9.21
C ILE A 13 0.39 2.45 -8.70
N LEU A 14 -0.82 2.06 -8.26
CA LEU A 14 -1.81 2.98 -7.73
C LEU A 14 -1.27 3.72 -6.49
N CYS A 15 -0.62 3.01 -5.56
CA CYS A 15 0.03 3.64 -4.40
C CYS A 15 1.09 4.66 -4.83
N LEU A 16 1.94 4.29 -5.79
CA LEU A 16 2.99 5.18 -6.32
C LEU A 16 2.42 6.47 -6.91
N LEU A 17 1.24 6.40 -7.53
CA LEU A 17 0.54 7.56 -8.08
C LEU A 17 -0.20 8.37 -7.02
N LEU A 18 -0.86 7.71 -6.06
CA LEU A 18 -1.67 8.39 -5.04
C LEU A 18 -0.82 9.06 -3.96
N THR A 19 0.33 8.50 -3.59
CA THR A 19 1.19 9.07 -2.53
C THR A 19 1.61 10.52 -2.80
N PRO A 20 2.20 10.89 -3.96
CA PRO A 20 2.58 12.28 -4.20
C PRO A 20 1.37 13.22 -4.30
N VAL A 21 0.23 12.76 -4.84
CA VAL A 21 -1.01 13.55 -4.92
C VAL A 21 -1.53 13.87 -3.51
N GLN A 22 -1.62 12.87 -2.63
CA GLN A 22 -2.06 13.07 -1.26
C GLN A 22 -1.09 13.92 -0.44
N ALA A 23 0.21 13.71 -0.63
CA ALA A 23 1.24 14.52 0.00
C ALA A 23 1.18 15.99 -0.43
N SER A 24 0.92 16.26 -1.72
CA SER A 24 0.81 17.63 -2.22
C SER A 24 -0.44 18.34 -1.72
N ILE A 25 -1.58 17.64 -1.66
CA ILE A 25 -2.83 18.20 -1.11
C ILE A 25 -2.65 18.51 0.38
N TRP A 26 -2.02 17.61 1.13
CA TRP A 26 -1.77 17.80 2.56
C TRP A 26 -0.83 18.96 2.87
N SER A 27 0.29 19.06 2.15
CA SER A 27 1.32 20.06 2.42
C SER A 27 1.09 21.39 1.68
N GLY A 28 0.23 21.42 0.67
CA GLY A 28 -0.03 22.60 -0.14
C GLY A 28 1.26 23.22 -0.70
N SER A 29 1.44 24.54 -0.49
CA SER A 29 2.65 25.27 -0.90
C SER A 29 3.94 24.82 -0.22
N ASP A 30 3.84 24.11 0.91
CA ASP A 30 4.98 23.63 1.69
C ASP A 30 5.42 22.21 1.29
N SER A 31 4.90 21.70 0.16
CA SER A 31 5.23 20.38 -0.37
C SER A 31 6.74 20.23 -0.66
N PRO A 32 7.36 19.10 -0.27
CA PRO A 32 8.76 18.85 -0.56
C PRO A 32 9.07 18.84 -2.07
N PRO A 33 10.29 19.22 -2.51
CA PRO A 33 10.66 19.24 -3.93
C PRO A 33 10.46 17.91 -4.66
N VAL A 34 10.64 16.78 -3.97
CA VAL A 34 10.43 15.43 -4.55
C VAL A 34 8.96 15.15 -4.87
N VAL A 35 8.03 15.73 -4.10
CA VAL A 35 6.59 15.65 -4.37
C VAL A 35 6.23 16.57 -5.53
N LEU A 36 6.74 17.80 -5.53
CA LEU A 36 6.50 18.78 -6.60
C LEU A 36 7.10 18.36 -7.95
N ALA A 37 8.14 17.52 -7.95
CA ALA A 37 8.69 16.93 -9.17
C ALA A 37 7.68 16.05 -9.92
N ALA A 38 6.58 15.63 -9.27
CA ALA A 38 5.47 14.92 -9.90
C ALA A 38 4.47 15.85 -10.62
N GLY A 39 4.81 17.11 -10.93
CA GLY A 39 3.93 18.13 -11.52
C GLY A 39 2.93 17.62 -12.57
N PRO A 40 3.34 16.91 -13.64
CA PRO A 40 2.40 16.40 -14.65
C PRO A 40 1.34 15.44 -14.10
N LEU A 41 1.68 14.66 -13.06
CA LEU A 41 0.75 13.78 -12.36
C LEU A 41 -0.21 14.59 -11.47
N LEU A 42 0.29 15.63 -10.80
CA LEU A 42 -0.55 16.53 -9.99
C LEU A 42 -1.57 17.25 -10.88
N ASP A 43 -1.14 17.81 -12.02
CA ASP A 43 -2.04 18.44 -12.99
C ASP A 43 -3.10 17.46 -13.53
N LEU A 44 -2.74 16.18 -13.69
CA LEU A 44 -3.67 15.15 -14.10
C LEU A 44 -4.67 14.83 -12.98
N ALA A 45 -4.21 14.77 -11.74
CA ALA A 45 -5.07 14.57 -10.58
C ALA A 45 -6.08 15.73 -10.45
N ASP A 46 -5.66 16.97 -10.60
CA ASP A 46 -6.58 18.13 -10.54
C ASP A 46 -7.66 18.03 -11.63
N ARG A 47 -7.29 17.65 -12.86
CA ARG A 47 -8.25 17.43 -13.95
C ARG A 47 -9.23 16.30 -13.67
N ILE A 48 -8.76 15.18 -13.10
CA ILE A 48 -9.61 14.04 -12.74
C ILE A 48 -10.59 14.45 -11.65
N HIS A 49 -10.13 15.14 -10.61
CA HIS A 49 -10.98 15.62 -9.53
C HIS A 49 -12.02 16.63 -10.02
N GLY A 50 -11.61 17.64 -10.79
CA GLY A 50 -12.52 18.63 -11.37
C GLY A 50 -13.59 18.00 -12.27
N SER A 51 -13.26 16.92 -12.96
CA SER A 51 -14.20 16.22 -13.85
C SER A 51 -15.13 15.24 -13.12
N PHE A 52 -14.64 14.57 -12.09
CA PHE A 52 -15.35 13.48 -11.39
C PHE A 52 -15.60 13.77 -9.92
N GLY A 53 -14.56 14.13 -9.15
CA GLY A 53 -14.65 14.35 -7.70
C GLY A 53 -15.69 15.40 -7.31
N LEU A 54 -15.73 16.52 -8.04
CA LEU A 54 -16.75 17.57 -7.83
C LEU A 54 -18.19 17.06 -8.00
N ARG A 55 -18.43 16.06 -8.86
CA ARG A 55 -19.78 15.49 -9.05
C ARG A 55 -20.29 14.74 -7.82
N PHE A 56 -19.37 14.29 -6.96
CA PHE A 56 -19.67 13.62 -5.71
C PHE A 56 -19.63 14.56 -4.50
N GLY A 57 -19.37 15.85 -4.71
CA GLY A 57 -19.24 16.84 -3.64
C GLY A 57 -18.07 16.56 -2.68
N LEU A 58 -17.04 15.86 -3.16
CA LEU A 58 -15.85 15.54 -2.37
C LEU A 58 -14.75 16.55 -2.66
N ASP A 59 -14.04 17.00 -1.63
CA ASP A 59 -12.76 17.66 -1.85
C ASP A 59 -11.70 16.68 -2.40
N GLU A 60 -10.57 17.21 -2.85
CA GLU A 60 -9.48 16.43 -3.44
C GLU A 60 -8.90 15.41 -2.47
N TYR A 61 -8.74 15.81 -1.20
CA TYR A 61 -8.17 14.98 -0.14
C TYR A 61 -9.02 13.72 0.09
N TYR A 62 -10.33 13.87 0.23
CA TYR A 62 -11.26 12.77 0.39
C TYR A 62 -11.43 11.96 -0.87
N PHE A 63 -11.51 12.60 -2.04
CA PHE A 63 -11.67 11.89 -3.31
C PHE A 63 -10.53 10.90 -3.55
N TYR A 64 -9.28 11.34 -3.36
CA TYR A 64 -8.10 10.48 -3.53
C TYR A 64 -7.88 9.54 -2.35
N GLY A 65 -8.19 9.96 -1.12
CA GLY A 65 -8.08 9.12 0.06
C GLY A 65 -9.02 7.91 -0.02
N ARG A 66 -10.24 8.11 -0.52
CA ARG A 66 -11.19 7.02 -0.81
C ARG A 66 -10.75 6.06 -1.90
N MET A 67 -9.68 6.30 -2.63
CA MET A 67 -9.13 5.31 -3.56
C MET A 67 -8.11 4.39 -2.89
N PHE A 68 -7.61 4.76 -1.71
CA PHE A 68 -6.49 4.07 -1.05
C PHE A 68 -6.88 2.70 -0.49
N PHE A 69 -8.15 2.45 -0.16
CA PHE A 69 -8.65 1.11 0.16
C PHE A 69 -8.32 0.07 -0.93
N LEU A 70 -8.26 0.47 -2.20
CA LEU A 70 -7.88 -0.41 -3.31
C LEU A 70 -6.41 -0.84 -3.21
N VAL A 71 -5.53 0.04 -2.71
CA VAL A 71 -4.12 -0.28 -2.45
C VAL A 71 -4.01 -1.36 -1.39
N TYR A 72 -4.75 -1.23 -0.28
CA TYR A 72 -4.77 -2.24 0.78
C TYR A 72 -5.33 -3.59 0.29
N LEU A 73 -6.43 -3.59 -0.47
CA LEU A 73 -6.99 -4.81 -1.05
C LEU A 73 -6.01 -5.53 -1.98
N ALA A 74 -5.33 -4.76 -2.83
CA ALA A 74 -4.29 -5.28 -3.72
C ALA A 74 -3.08 -5.84 -2.95
N ALA A 75 -2.63 -5.16 -1.90
CA ALA A 75 -1.56 -5.61 -1.03
C ALA A 75 -1.93 -6.92 -0.30
N ILE A 76 -3.17 -7.05 0.18
CA ILE A 76 -3.70 -8.30 0.77
C ILE A 76 -3.68 -9.42 -0.26
N ALA A 77 -4.15 -9.18 -1.48
CA ALA A 77 -4.13 -10.18 -2.56
C ALA A 77 -2.70 -10.63 -2.90
N GLY A 78 -1.74 -9.70 -2.93
CA GLY A 78 -0.31 -9.98 -3.11
C GLY A 78 0.26 -10.85 -2.00
N LEU A 79 0.04 -10.45 -0.75
CA LEU A 79 0.51 -11.17 0.44
C LEU A 79 -0.05 -12.60 0.51
N VAL A 80 -1.35 -12.78 0.28
CA VAL A 80 -2.00 -14.10 0.27
C VAL A 80 -1.42 -15.00 -0.82
N SER A 81 -1.07 -14.43 -1.97
CA SER A 81 -0.46 -15.19 -3.08
C SER A 81 0.97 -15.61 -2.77
N LEU A 82 1.74 -14.71 -2.16
CA LEU A 82 3.08 -15.02 -1.69
C LEU A 82 3.05 -16.14 -0.65
N HIS A 83 2.17 -16.05 0.35
CA HIS A 83 2.04 -17.08 1.38
C HIS A 83 1.57 -18.43 0.81
N ALA A 84 0.68 -18.42 -0.20
CA ALA A 84 0.25 -19.65 -0.87
C ALA A 84 1.41 -20.39 -1.56
N LEU A 85 2.49 -19.70 -1.97
CA LEU A 85 3.71 -20.35 -2.47
C LEU A 85 4.55 -20.97 -1.37
N GLN A 86 4.42 -20.46 -0.14
CA GLN A 86 5.25 -20.83 1.00
C GLN A 86 4.57 -21.85 1.94
N SER A 87 3.31 -22.23 1.68
CA SER A 87 2.40 -22.93 2.61
C SER A 87 2.86 -24.27 3.21
N GLY A 88 4.06 -24.75 2.88
CA GLY A 88 4.77 -25.84 3.56
C GLY A 88 5.66 -25.40 4.74
N GLY A 89 5.78 -24.11 5.04
CA GLY A 89 6.69 -23.62 6.09
C GLY A 89 6.18 -23.80 7.53
N GLY A 90 7.11 -23.63 8.47
CA GLY A 90 6.90 -23.87 9.90
C GLY A 90 6.00 -22.83 10.59
N PRO A 91 5.70 -23.02 11.89
CA PRO A 91 4.75 -22.18 12.63
C PRO A 91 5.07 -20.67 12.59
N GLY A 92 6.36 -20.30 12.55
CA GLY A 92 6.79 -18.91 12.48
C GLY A 92 6.33 -18.19 11.21
N GLU A 93 6.27 -18.87 10.07
CA GLU A 93 5.79 -18.28 8.82
C GLU A 93 4.32 -17.88 8.96
N ARG A 94 3.50 -18.80 9.46
CA ARG A 94 2.05 -18.59 9.65
C ARG A 94 1.76 -17.46 10.62
N VAL A 95 2.55 -17.35 11.69
CA VAL A 95 2.40 -16.27 12.68
C VAL A 95 2.67 -14.92 12.03
N TRP A 96 3.82 -14.74 11.38
CA TRP A 96 4.18 -13.44 10.81
C TRP A 96 3.32 -13.08 9.60
N PHE A 97 2.91 -14.05 8.78
CA PHE A 97 1.89 -13.85 7.75
C PHE A 97 0.59 -13.28 8.35
N ARG A 98 0.09 -13.88 9.45
CA ARG A 98 -1.13 -13.40 10.12
C ARG A 98 -0.96 -12.01 10.71
N VAL A 99 0.21 -11.67 11.23
CA VAL A 99 0.50 -10.31 11.73
C VAL A 99 0.42 -9.29 10.60
N VAL A 100 1.07 -9.55 9.45
CA VAL A 100 1.02 -8.64 8.30
C VAL A 100 -0.40 -8.53 7.75
N LEU A 101 -1.10 -9.66 7.61
CA LEU A 101 -2.47 -9.69 7.14
C LEU A 101 -3.41 -8.92 8.07
N ALA A 102 -3.31 -9.14 9.38
CA ALA A 102 -4.10 -8.41 10.36
C ALA A 102 -3.79 -6.91 10.32
N GLY A 103 -2.52 -6.52 10.21
CA GLY A 103 -2.11 -5.12 10.04
C GLY A 103 -2.74 -4.48 8.81
N LEU A 104 -2.70 -5.14 7.65
CA LEU A 104 -3.35 -4.67 6.42
C LEU A 104 -4.87 -4.54 6.55
N VAL A 105 -5.54 -5.51 7.19
CA VAL A 105 -7.00 -5.48 7.39
C VAL A 105 -7.40 -4.36 8.35
N VAL A 106 -6.64 -4.14 9.42
CA VAL A 106 -6.85 -3.04 10.36
C VAL A 106 -6.60 -1.70 9.66
N ALA A 107 -5.53 -1.60 8.85
CA ALA A 107 -5.22 -0.40 8.09
C ALA A 107 -6.34 -0.06 7.10
N LEU A 108 -6.81 -1.04 6.33
CA LEU A 108 -7.96 -0.93 5.42
C LEU A 108 -9.22 -0.45 6.15
N ALA A 109 -9.52 -1.02 7.32
CA ALA A 109 -10.69 -0.60 8.10
C ALA A 109 -10.55 0.85 8.58
N GLY A 110 -9.36 1.23 9.04
CA GLY A 110 -9.04 2.60 9.44
C GLY A 110 -9.18 3.60 8.29
N ASP A 111 -8.64 3.27 7.11
CA ASP A 111 -8.75 4.06 5.87
C ASP A 111 -10.21 4.29 5.46
N ILE A 112 -11.01 3.22 5.48
CA ILE A 112 -12.44 3.33 5.18
C ILE A 112 -13.12 4.25 6.21
N VAL A 113 -12.86 4.08 7.50
CA VAL A 113 -13.45 4.95 8.55
C VAL A 113 -13.00 6.40 8.37
N ALA A 114 -11.73 6.64 8.05
CA ALA A 114 -11.15 7.97 7.90
C ALA A 114 -11.76 8.73 6.72
N TYR A 115 -11.82 8.10 5.53
CA TYR A 115 -12.21 8.78 4.29
C TYR A 115 -13.68 8.59 3.90
N TRP A 116 -14.37 7.57 4.41
CA TRP A 116 -15.80 7.35 4.15
C TRP A 116 -16.69 7.72 5.33
N GLY A 117 -16.16 7.75 6.56
CA GLY A 117 -16.91 8.12 7.76
C GLY A 117 -16.98 9.63 8.04
N GLY A 118 -16.13 10.44 7.39
CA GLY A 118 -16.09 11.89 7.56
C GLY A 118 -17.15 12.66 6.76
N SER A 119 -17.23 13.97 6.99
CA SER A 119 -18.15 14.93 6.34
C SER A 119 -17.89 15.13 4.84
N GLY A 120 -16.74 14.68 4.33
CA GLY A 120 -16.33 14.90 2.94
C GLY A 120 -15.63 16.24 2.70
N ASP A 121 -15.29 16.96 3.77
CA ASP A 121 -14.48 18.16 3.77
C ASP A 121 -13.23 18.00 4.65
N ILE A 122 -12.15 18.73 4.35
CA ILE A 122 -10.85 18.66 5.04
C ILE A 122 -10.92 19.00 6.54
N SER A 123 -12.09 19.42 7.04
CA SER A 123 -12.27 19.67 8.47
C SER A 123 -12.29 18.35 9.23
N GLU A 124 -11.31 18.15 10.13
CA GLU A 124 -11.15 16.88 10.82
C GLU A 124 -12.34 16.59 11.76
N SER A 125 -13.14 15.59 11.40
CA SER A 125 -14.18 15.07 12.28
C SER A 125 -13.58 14.09 13.31
N PRO A 126 -14.20 13.92 14.49
CA PRO A 126 -13.75 12.90 15.47
C PRO A 126 -13.72 11.48 14.90
N VAL A 127 -14.64 11.16 13.98
CA VAL A 127 -14.70 9.86 13.29
C VAL A 127 -13.49 9.68 12.38
N GLN A 128 -13.11 10.74 11.66
CA GLN A 128 -11.93 10.72 10.79
C GLN A 128 -10.64 10.51 11.59
N GLY A 129 -10.44 11.27 12.67
CA GLY A 129 -9.27 11.10 13.54
C GLY A 129 -9.17 9.70 14.14
N MET A 130 -10.31 9.08 14.47
CA MET A 130 -10.37 7.68 14.91
C MET A 130 -9.97 6.72 13.79
N GLY A 131 -10.48 6.94 12.57
CA GLY A 131 -10.10 6.16 11.38
C GLY A 131 -8.60 6.20 11.13
N PHE A 132 -7.99 7.40 11.12
CA PHE A 132 -6.54 7.55 10.97
C PHE A 132 -5.76 6.86 12.09
N THR A 133 -6.22 6.95 13.34
CA THR A 133 -5.57 6.25 14.45
C THR A 133 -5.56 4.74 14.24
N ILE A 134 -6.70 4.17 13.84
CA ILE A 134 -6.83 2.74 13.52
C ILE A 134 -5.90 2.39 12.34
N GLU A 135 -5.88 3.23 11.31
CA GLU A 135 -5.04 3.04 10.13
C GLU A 135 -3.56 2.97 10.52
N MET A 136 -3.08 3.92 11.32
CA MET A 136 -1.67 4.01 11.72
C MET A 136 -1.23 2.79 12.53
N LEU A 137 -2.09 2.28 13.43
CA LEU A 137 -1.81 1.06 14.18
C LEU A 137 -1.73 -0.16 13.25
N GLY A 138 -2.60 -0.24 12.25
CA GLY A 138 -2.57 -1.27 11.21
C GLY A 138 -1.28 -1.23 10.38
N ILE A 139 -0.89 -0.04 9.91
CA ILE A 139 0.35 0.18 9.15
C ILE A 139 1.56 -0.21 9.99
N LEU A 140 1.64 0.21 11.26
CA LEU A 140 2.75 -0.15 12.14
C LEU A 140 2.88 -1.67 12.31
N ALA A 141 1.76 -2.36 12.56
CA ALA A 141 1.73 -3.82 12.65
C ALA A 141 2.15 -4.48 11.34
N MET A 142 1.70 -3.97 10.19
CA MET A 142 2.10 -4.44 8.86
C MET A 142 3.60 -4.28 8.64
N LEU A 143 4.18 -3.10 8.91
CA LEU A 143 5.60 -2.81 8.69
C LEU A 143 6.51 -3.66 9.59
N ILE A 144 6.16 -3.81 10.88
CA ILE A 144 6.90 -4.68 11.79
C ILE A 144 6.77 -6.14 11.33
N GLY A 145 5.54 -6.57 11.03
CA GLY A 145 5.25 -7.92 10.55
C GLY A 145 6.02 -8.25 9.28
N SER A 146 6.17 -7.31 8.33
CA SER A 146 6.82 -7.55 7.04
C SER A 146 8.30 -7.86 7.22
N VAL A 147 8.96 -7.21 8.19
CA VAL A 147 10.36 -7.47 8.53
C VAL A 147 10.55 -8.92 8.99
N PHE A 148 9.73 -9.37 9.93
CA PHE A 148 9.84 -10.73 10.44
C PHE A 148 9.36 -11.78 9.44
N TYR A 149 8.32 -11.47 8.66
CA TYR A 149 7.81 -12.35 7.61
C TYR A 149 8.83 -12.53 6.48
N GLY A 150 9.52 -11.46 6.07
CA GLY A 150 10.65 -11.53 5.14
C GLY A 150 11.81 -12.35 5.71
N ARG A 151 12.15 -12.19 7.00
CA ARG A 151 13.20 -13.02 7.64
C ARG A 151 12.86 -14.51 7.63
N VAL A 152 11.60 -14.88 7.87
CA VAL A 152 11.18 -16.29 7.78
C VAL A 152 11.18 -16.75 6.32
N THR A 153 10.78 -15.89 5.39
CA THR A 153 10.82 -16.18 3.95
C THR A 153 12.24 -16.50 3.47
N LEU A 154 13.27 -15.80 3.95
CA LEU A 154 14.69 -16.09 3.64
C LEU A 154 15.14 -17.50 4.05
N ARG A 155 14.45 -18.14 4.99
CA ARG A 155 14.81 -19.48 5.49
C ARG A 155 14.15 -20.60 4.68
N GLY A 156 13.28 -20.28 3.74
CA GLY A 156 12.59 -21.24 2.89
C GLY A 156 13.00 -21.08 1.43
N ASP A 157 12.96 -22.18 0.68
CA ASP A 157 13.38 -22.20 -0.73
C ASP A 157 12.22 -21.94 -1.72
N ALA A 158 11.07 -21.47 -1.23
CA ALA A 158 9.85 -21.31 -2.03
C ALA A 158 9.92 -20.15 -3.03
N VAL A 159 10.64 -19.08 -2.67
CA VAL A 159 10.80 -17.85 -3.47
C VAL A 159 12.25 -17.38 -3.43
N PRO A 160 12.72 -16.61 -4.43
CA PRO A 160 14.08 -16.07 -4.41
C PRO A 160 14.32 -15.12 -3.23
N ASP A 161 15.54 -15.11 -2.70
CA ASP A 161 15.94 -14.30 -1.54
C ASP A 161 15.63 -12.81 -1.69
N TRP A 162 15.67 -12.26 -2.91
CA TRP A 162 15.38 -10.85 -3.15
C TRP A 162 13.93 -10.48 -2.76
N VAL A 163 12.98 -11.41 -2.88
CA VAL A 163 11.58 -11.19 -2.45
C VAL A 163 11.52 -10.97 -0.95
N ALA A 164 12.26 -11.79 -0.22
CA ALA A 164 12.35 -11.73 1.22
C ALA A 164 13.04 -10.44 1.70
N TRP A 165 14.10 -10.02 1.00
CA TRP A 165 14.78 -8.75 1.24
C TRP A 165 13.87 -7.54 1.00
N LEU A 166 13.05 -7.54 -0.07
CA LEU A 166 12.10 -6.46 -0.30
C LEU A 166 11.11 -6.30 0.86
N LEU A 167 10.57 -7.40 1.38
CA LEU A 167 9.70 -7.38 2.56
C LEU A 167 10.40 -6.84 3.81
N MET A 168 11.66 -7.23 4.00
CA MET A 168 12.48 -6.80 5.13
C MET A 168 12.83 -5.31 5.07
N VAL A 169 13.12 -4.80 3.88
CA VAL A 169 13.51 -3.40 3.68
C VAL A 169 12.28 -2.49 3.68
N ALA A 170 11.11 -2.97 3.26
CA ALA A 170 9.88 -2.17 3.21
C ALA A 170 9.54 -1.47 4.54
N GLY A 171 9.69 -2.18 5.68
CA GLY A 171 9.47 -1.62 7.01
C GLY A 171 10.38 -0.41 7.30
N PRO A 172 11.71 -0.57 7.35
CA PRO A 172 12.65 0.52 7.55
C PRO A 172 12.58 1.62 6.49
N ALA A 173 12.30 1.27 5.23
CA ALA A 173 12.19 2.24 4.13
C ALA A 173 10.97 3.17 4.26
N ALA A 174 9.94 2.80 5.04
CA ALA A 174 8.81 3.67 5.32
C ALA A 174 9.24 4.98 5.99
N VAL A 175 10.25 4.93 6.87
CA VAL A 175 10.74 6.11 7.60
C VAL A 175 11.26 7.19 6.65
N PRO A 176 12.30 6.96 5.83
CA PRO A 176 12.78 8.00 4.92
C PRO A 176 11.72 8.41 3.89
N VAL A 177 10.83 7.52 3.44
CA VAL A 177 9.77 7.89 2.50
C VAL A 177 8.77 8.86 3.12
N VAL A 178 8.36 8.65 4.38
CA VAL A 178 7.49 9.59 5.10
C VAL A 178 8.15 10.96 5.22
N PHE A 179 9.44 11.03 5.54
CA PHE A 179 10.18 12.30 5.61
C PHE A 179 10.29 12.99 4.25
N LEU A 180 10.60 12.22 3.19
CA LEU A 180 10.72 12.75 1.84
C LEU A 180 9.38 13.25 1.30
N ALA A 181 8.28 12.56 1.60
CA ALA A 181 6.95 12.94 1.18
C ALA A 181 6.31 14.01 2.09
N ASN A 182 6.82 14.21 3.30
CA ASN A 182 6.16 14.99 4.36
C ASN A 182 4.69 14.55 4.57
N TYR A 183 4.44 13.25 4.50
CA TYR A 183 3.09 12.70 4.55
C TYR A 183 3.13 11.26 5.10
N ILE A 184 2.44 11.04 6.22
CA ILE A 184 2.59 9.81 7.00
C ILE A 184 1.78 8.65 6.42
N PRO A 185 0.44 8.72 6.26
CA PRO A 185 -0.36 7.51 6.07
C PRO A 185 0.06 6.72 4.83
N HIS A 186 -0.07 7.33 3.65
CA HIS A 186 0.23 6.65 2.40
C HIS A 186 1.73 6.63 2.08
N GLY A 187 2.51 7.56 2.65
CA GLY A 187 3.97 7.54 2.54
C GLY A 187 4.57 6.32 3.21
N ALA A 188 4.05 5.93 4.38
CA ALA A 188 4.51 4.74 5.11
C ALA A 188 4.15 3.43 4.40
N VAL A 189 3.03 3.40 3.66
CA VAL A 189 2.54 2.22 2.93
C VAL A 189 3.27 2.01 1.60
N LEU A 190 3.84 3.07 1.01
CA LEU A 190 4.44 3.05 -0.32
C LEU A 190 5.53 1.98 -0.50
N PRO A 191 6.55 1.85 0.38
CA PRO A 191 7.60 0.83 0.19
C PRO A 191 7.06 -0.60 0.21
N PHE A 192 6.11 -0.89 1.10
CA PHE A 192 5.48 -2.21 1.15
C PHE A 192 4.66 -2.49 -0.11
N SER A 193 3.91 -1.48 -0.59
CA SER A 193 3.11 -1.60 -1.81
C SER A 193 3.99 -1.80 -3.06
N LEU A 194 5.14 -1.12 -3.15
CA LEU A 194 6.13 -1.35 -4.20
C LEU A 194 6.74 -2.75 -4.12
N ALA A 195 7.07 -3.24 -2.92
CA ALA A 195 7.51 -4.62 -2.73
C ALA A 195 6.45 -5.62 -3.23
N MET A 196 5.18 -5.40 -2.89
CA MET A 196 4.06 -6.21 -3.39
C MET A 196 3.88 -6.11 -4.91
N ALA A 197 4.15 -4.95 -5.51
CA ALA A 197 4.09 -4.78 -6.96
C ALA A 197 5.11 -5.66 -7.67
N ILE A 198 6.36 -5.65 -7.18
CA ILE A 198 7.46 -6.44 -7.73
C ILE A 198 7.19 -7.94 -7.53
N VAL A 199 6.67 -8.32 -6.35
CA VAL A 199 6.22 -9.71 -6.08
C VAL A 199 5.09 -10.09 -7.04
N GLY A 200 4.11 -9.21 -7.27
CA GLY A 200 3.02 -9.41 -8.21
C GLY A 200 3.51 -9.67 -9.63
N TYR A 201 4.47 -8.87 -10.10
CA TYR A 201 5.12 -9.07 -11.39
C TYR A 201 5.86 -10.42 -11.48
N PHE A 202 6.60 -10.79 -10.43
CA PHE A 202 7.25 -12.10 -10.36
C PHE A 202 6.25 -13.26 -10.45
N LEU A 203 5.13 -13.18 -9.74
CA LEU A 203 4.07 -14.19 -9.80
C LEU A 203 3.49 -14.33 -11.20
N LEU A 204 3.26 -13.21 -11.89
CA LEU A 204 2.74 -13.21 -13.26
C LEU A 204 3.70 -13.87 -14.26
N THR A 205 4.99 -13.57 -14.17
CA THR A 205 5.99 -14.09 -15.10
C THR A 205 6.30 -15.57 -14.88
N ARG A 206 6.18 -16.07 -13.65
CA ARG A 206 6.33 -17.50 -13.32
C ARG A 206 5.22 -18.36 -13.94
N ASP A 207 3.96 -17.92 -13.87
CA ASP A 207 2.81 -18.66 -14.43
C ASP A 207 2.87 -18.77 -15.97
N VAL A 208 3.42 -17.77 -16.67
CA VAL A 208 3.59 -17.83 -18.14
C VAL A 208 4.62 -18.87 -18.57
N GLY A 209 5.66 -19.09 -17.75
CA GLY A 209 6.73 -20.05 -18.04
C GLY A 209 6.32 -21.51 -17.89
N SER A 210 5.37 -21.84 -17.01
CA SER A 210 4.89 -23.21 -16.79
C SER A 210 3.95 -23.68 -17.91
N HIS A 211 3.13 -22.78 -18.47
CA HIS A 211 2.22 -23.10 -19.58
C HIS A 211 2.92 -23.32 -20.93
N ARG A 212 4.15 -22.84 -21.13
CA ARG A 212 4.93 -23.06 -22.36
C ARG A 212 5.69 -24.39 -22.40
N ARG A 213 5.68 -25.16 -21.30
CA ARG A 213 6.38 -26.47 -21.20
C ARG A 213 5.44 -27.67 -21.24
N MET A 214 4.17 -27.45 -21.57
CA MET A 214 3.18 -28.49 -21.88
C MET A 214 2.83 -28.41 -23.36
#